data_AF-A0A8S3JCU8-F1
#
_entry.id   AF-A0A8S3JCU8-F1
#
_cell.length_a   1.000
_cell.length_b   1.000
_cell.length_c   1.000
_cell.angle_alpha   90.00
_cell.angle_beta   90.00
_cell.angle_gamma   90.00
#
_symmetry.space_group_name_H-M   'P 1'
#
loop_
_entity.id
_entity.type
_entity.pdbx_description
1 polymer ?
#
loop_
_entity_poly.entity_id
_entity_poly.type
_entity_poly.pdbx_seq_one_letter_code
_entity_poly.pdbx_strand_id
1 'polypeptide(L)'
;MLTGLEASKTWPDWGSDIHDGKLWNLNNYRTDMIQALGGVEGILEHTLCKGLQRIFQRGKELTNAQRSGLNQIPNRHFTSWWSPTIDRANVYVDFQVQLNFTGIFMHGKIPTLKISLIQIFRVHLWLKIRESVVLDLCQVFDQEL
;
A
#
# COMPACT_ATOMS: atom_id res chain seq x y z
N MET A 1 -7.81 -44.71 -2.24
CA MET A 1 -6.47 -44.41 -2.78
C MET A 1 -6.65 -44.26 -4.28
N LEU A 2 -6.60 -43.08 -4.90
CA LEU A 2 -5.56 -42.06 -4.80
C LEU A 2 -6.16 -40.64 -4.85
N THR A 3 -5.61 -39.80 -3.98
CA THR A 3 -5.77 -38.34 -3.90
C THR A 3 -5.42 -37.68 -5.24
N GLY A 4 -6.24 -36.79 -5.78
CA GLY A 4 -6.09 -35.36 -5.52
C GLY A 4 -5.02 -34.75 -6.44
N LEU A 5 -5.36 -34.51 -7.71
CA LEU A 5 -4.56 -33.66 -8.61
C LEU A 5 -5.22 -32.29 -8.66
N GLU A 6 -4.76 -31.41 -7.79
CA GLU A 6 -4.99 -29.97 -7.91
C GLU A 6 -4.38 -29.48 -9.22
N ALA A 7 -5.16 -28.70 -9.97
CA ALA A 7 -4.77 -28.14 -11.25
C ALA A 7 -3.53 -27.23 -11.11
N SER A 8 -2.36 -27.73 -11.52
CA SER A 8 -1.19 -26.89 -11.75
C SER A 8 -1.34 -26.17 -13.08
N LYS A 9 -1.90 -24.96 -13.03
CA LYS A 9 -1.95 -24.06 -14.18
C LYS A 9 -0.55 -23.49 -14.38
N THR A 10 0.24 -24.07 -15.27
CA THR A 10 1.58 -23.59 -15.65
C THR A 10 1.56 -22.96 -17.04
N TRP A 11 2.57 -22.13 -17.29
CA TRP A 11 2.93 -21.39 -18.51
C TRP A 11 2.77 -22.19 -19.81
N PRO A 12 2.80 -21.58 -21.02
CA PRO A 12 2.55 -22.29 -22.29
C PRO A 12 3.36 -23.60 -22.40
N ASP A 13 2.69 -24.70 -22.71
CA ASP A 13 3.14 -26.11 -22.61
C ASP A 13 4.34 -26.52 -23.50
N TRP A 14 5.09 -25.58 -24.08
CA TRP A 14 6.15 -25.89 -25.05
C TRP A 14 7.57 -25.91 -24.48
N GLY A 15 7.78 -25.51 -23.22
CA GLY A 15 9.13 -25.46 -22.62
C GLY A 15 9.19 -26.13 -21.24
N SER A 16 10.30 -26.81 -20.95
CA SER A 16 10.56 -27.43 -19.65
C SER A 16 11.78 -26.79 -18.97
N ASP A 17 11.58 -26.16 -17.82
CA ASP A 17 12.68 -25.58 -17.03
C ASP A 17 13.72 -26.64 -16.59
N ILE A 18 13.32 -27.93 -16.53
CA ILE A 18 14.20 -29.05 -16.13
C ILE A 18 15.13 -29.46 -17.27
N HIS A 19 14.64 -29.44 -18.51
CA HIS A 19 15.39 -29.90 -19.68
C HIS A 19 16.02 -28.75 -20.48
N ASP A 20 15.26 -27.67 -20.69
CA ASP A 20 15.63 -26.53 -21.53
C ASP A 20 16.24 -25.38 -20.71
N GLY A 21 16.05 -25.42 -19.39
CA GLY A 21 16.39 -24.32 -18.51
C GLY A 21 15.51 -23.10 -18.73
N LYS A 22 15.87 -21.98 -18.08
CA LYS A 22 15.08 -20.75 -18.14
C LYS A 22 15.34 -20.00 -19.46
N LEU A 23 14.36 -20.02 -20.36
CA LEU A 23 14.48 -19.44 -21.71
C LEU A 23 14.34 -17.90 -21.78
N TRP A 24 14.15 -17.22 -20.64
CA TRP A 24 14.00 -15.77 -20.58
C TRP A 24 14.79 -15.16 -19.42
N ASN A 25 15.33 -13.96 -19.65
CA ASN A 25 15.96 -13.15 -18.61
C ASN A 25 15.42 -11.71 -18.68
N LEU A 26 14.63 -11.34 -17.68
CA LEU A 26 13.99 -10.02 -17.57
C LEU A 26 14.65 -9.13 -16.50
N ASN A 27 15.84 -9.51 -16.01
CA ASN A 27 16.54 -8.74 -14.97
C ASN A 27 16.90 -7.33 -15.47
N ASN A 28 17.31 -7.22 -16.73
CA ASN A 28 17.62 -5.94 -17.36
C ASN A 28 16.35 -5.10 -17.50
N TYR A 29 15.27 -5.69 -18.01
CA TYR A 29 13.97 -5.02 -18.13
C TYR A 29 13.48 -4.41 -16.82
N ARG A 30 13.62 -5.13 -15.70
CA ARG A 30 13.27 -4.60 -14.37
C ARG A 30 14.09 -3.35 -14.03
N THR A 31 15.39 -3.40 -14.27
CA THR A 31 16.31 -2.29 -13.96
C THR A 31 16.02 -1.09 -14.85
N ASP A 32 15.84 -1.33 -16.15
CA ASP A 32 15.52 -0.30 -17.14
C ASP A 32 14.18 0.36 -16.84
N MET A 33 13.18 -0.40 -16.38
CA MET A 33 11.89 0.15 -15.99
C MET A 33 11.95 1.04 -14.76
N ILE A 34 12.74 0.66 -13.75
CA ILE A 34 12.95 1.51 -12.57
C ILE A 34 13.61 2.82 -13.00
N GLN A 35 14.61 2.76 -13.87
CA GLN A 35 15.28 3.96 -14.37
C GLN A 35 14.34 4.84 -15.21
N ALA A 36 13.58 4.26 -16.13
CA ALA A 36 12.64 4.98 -16.98
C ALA A 36 11.52 5.69 -16.18
N LEU A 37 11.14 5.15 -15.02
CA LEU A 37 10.15 5.75 -14.11
C LEU A 37 10.74 6.81 -13.16
N GLY A 38 12.00 7.23 -13.37
CA GLY A 38 12.65 8.26 -12.55
C GLY A 38 13.42 7.71 -11.34
N GLY A 39 13.83 6.44 -11.41
CA GLY A 39 14.55 5.77 -10.33
C GLY A 39 13.65 5.39 -9.15
N VAL A 40 14.25 4.77 -8.14
CA VAL A 40 13.50 4.30 -6.96
C VAL A 40 12.88 5.48 -6.20
N GLU A 41 13.62 6.57 -6.01
CA GLU A 41 13.13 7.74 -5.28
C GLU A 41 11.93 8.39 -5.98
N GLY A 42 12.01 8.60 -7.30
CA GLY A 42 10.90 9.15 -8.10
C GLY A 42 9.64 8.30 -7.99
N ILE A 43 9.78 6.97 -8.08
CA ILE A 43 8.65 6.05 -7.87
C ILE A 43 8.07 6.18 -6.46
N LEU A 44 8.92 6.28 -5.44
CA LEU A 44 8.48 6.35 -4.04
C LEU A 44 7.77 7.67 -3.69
N GLU A 45 8.02 8.77 -4.41
CA GLU A 45 7.28 10.03 -4.23
C GLU A 45 5.78 9.89 -4.51
N HIS A 46 5.43 8.96 -5.39
CA HIS A 46 4.04 8.64 -5.76
C HIS A 46 3.34 7.72 -4.77
N THR A 47 4.01 7.33 -3.68
CA THR A 47 3.53 6.36 -2.72
C THR A 47 3.48 6.93 -1.31
N LEU A 48 2.68 6.33 -0.43
CA LEU A 48 2.55 6.70 0.99
C LEU A 48 3.81 6.38 1.83
N CYS A 49 4.92 6.07 1.15
CA CYS A 49 6.15 5.51 1.64
C CYS A 49 6.95 6.45 2.56
N LYS A 50 6.90 7.78 2.33
CA LYS A 50 7.66 8.75 3.15
C LYS A 50 7.34 8.67 4.67
N GLY A 51 6.17 8.14 5.08
CA GLY A 51 5.81 7.97 6.49
C GLY A 51 5.62 6.53 6.99
N LEU A 52 5.46 5.54 6.11
CA LEU A 52 4.89 4.22 6.48
C LEU A 52 5.68 2.99 5.98
N GLN A 53 6.89 3.17 5.43
CA GLN A 53 7.77 2.06 4.98
C GLN A 53 7.88 0.91 5.99
N ARG A 54 8.13 1.22 7.28
CA ARG A 54 8.34 0.21 8.33
C ARG A 54 7.10 -0.63 8.65
N ILE A 55 5.89 -0.13 8.35
CA ILE A 55 4.65 -0.84 8.65
C ILE A 55 4.30 -1.83 7.53
N PHE A 56 4.57 -1.48 6.28
CA PHE A 56 4.29 -2.36 5.13
C PHE A 56 5.32 -3.48 4.94
N GLN A 57 6.56 -3.31 5.39
CA GLN A 57 7.61 -4.33 5.25
C GLN A 57 7.57 -5.45 6.31
N ARG A 58 6.77 -5.32 7.37
CA ARG A 58 6.59 -6.39 8.37
C ARG A 58 5.53 -7.40 7.90
N GLY A 59 5.95 -8.32 7.03
CA GLY A 59 5.16 -9.51 6.70
C GLY A 59 5.07 -10.43 7.91
N LYS A 60 3.87 -10.61 8.46
CA LYS A 60 3.61 -11.68 9.43
C LYS A 60 3.49 -13.01 8.69
N GLU A 61 3.99 -14.10 9.27
CA GLU A 61 3.71 -15.43 8.75
C GLU A 61 2.22 -15.72 8.89
N LEU A 62 1.55 -15.95 7.76
CA LEU A 62 0.12 -16.22 7.67
C LEU A 62 -0.11 -17.65 7.17
N THR A 63 -1.12 -18.31 7.74
CA THR A 63 -1.58 -19.64 7.33
C THR A 63 -2.25 -19.58 5.96
N ASN A 64 -2.37 -20.72 5.25
CA ASN A 64 -2.95 -20.77 3.90
C ASN A 64 -4.40 -20.26 3.83
N ALA A 65 -5.20 -20.48 4.88
CA ALA A 65 -6.56 -19.94 4.97
C ALA A 65 -6.60 -18.41 5.19
N GLN A 66 -5.59 -17.86 5.88
CA GLN A 66 -5.43 -16.40 6.01
C GLN A 66 -4.96 -15.77 4.70
N ARG A 67 -4.07 -16.45 3.95
CA ARG A 67 -3.62 -16.00 2.63
C ARG A 67 -4.74 -15.99 1.59
N SER A 68 -5.61 -16.99 1.56
CA SER A 68 -6.75 -17.02 0.62
C SER A 68 -7.78 -15.93 0.90
N GLY A 69 -8.01 -15.58 2.17
CA GLY A 69 -8.80 -14.40 2.57
C GLY A 69 -8.12 -13.07 2.20
N LEU A 70 -6.80 -12.97 2.34
CA LEU A 70 -6.02 -11.79 1.93
C LEU A 70 -5.99 -11.60 0.40
N ASN A 71 -6.11 -12.67 -0.39
CA ASN A 71 -6.21 -12.63 -1.86
C ASN A 71 -7.54 -12.04 -2.36
N GLN A 72 -8.53 -11.80 -1.48
CA GLN A 72 -9.68 -10.93 -1.78
C GLN A 72 -9.42 -9.45 -1.45
N ILE A 73 -8.34 -9.15 -0.71
CA ILE A 73 -7.88 -7.83 -0.27
C ILE A 73 -6.60 -7.31 -1.00
N PRO A 74 -6.17 -7.76 -2.22
CA PRO A 74 -4.99 -7.21 -2.92
C PRO A 74 -5.14 -5.71 -3.17
N ASN A 75 -6.36 -5.30 -3.51
CA ASN A 75 -6.66 -3.92 -3.86
C ASN A 75 -6.51 -2.98 -2.67
N ARG A 76 -6.65 -3.44 -1.41
CA ARG A 76 -6.55 -2.54 -0.26
C ARG A 76 -5.12 -2.07 -0.01
N HIS A 77 -4.15 -2.98 0.01
CA HIS A 77 -2.74 -2.62 0.18
C HIS A 77 -2.26 -1.80 -1.01
N PHE A 78 -2.60 -2.22 -2.23
CA PHE A 78 -2.26 -1.49 -3.44
C PHE A 78 -2.84 -0.07 -3.44
N THR A 79 -4.14 0.08 -3.19
CA THR A 79 -4.80 1.40 -3.14
C THR A 79 -4.25 2.25 -2.00
N SER A 80 -3.96 1.67 -0.84
CA SER A 80 -3.36 2.43 0.28
C SER A 80 -1.92 2.86 -0.01
N TRP A 81 -1.13 2.03 -0.69
CA TRP A 81 0.26 2.33 -1.01
C TRP A 81 0.36 3.46 -2.05
N TRP A 82 -0.49 3.40 -3.08
CA TRP A 82 -0.55 4.40 -4.16
C TRP A 82 -1.55 5.53 -3.88
N SER A 83 -2.08 5.64 -2.66
CA SER A 83 -3.14 6.61 -2.36
C SER A 83 -2.77 8.07 -2.66
N PRO A 84 -1.51 8.54 -2.47
CA PRO A 84 -1.16 9.93 -2.81
C PRO A 84 -1.29 10.23 -4.31
N THR A 85 -1.19 9.22 -5.17
CA THR A 85 -1.29 9.38 -6.62
C THR A 85 -2.71 9.11 -7.11
N ILE A 86 -3.42 8.17 -6.49
CA ILE A 86 -4.79 7.80 -6.85
C ILE A 86 -5.80 8.87 -6.36
N ASP A 87 -5.70 9.32 -5.11
CA ASP A 87 -6.69 10.22 -4.48
C ASP A 87 -6.32 11.70 -4.62
N ARG A 88 -6.09 12.16 -5.86
CA ARG A 88 -5.70 13.54 -6.18
C ARG A 88 -6.88 14.34 -6.73
N ALA A 89 -6.96 15.62 -6.34
CA ALA A 89 -7.91 16.59 -6.89
C ALA A 89 -7.81 16.76 -8.42
N ASN A 90 -6.62 16.54 -8.99
CA ASN A 90 -6.41 16.63 -10.44
C ASN A 90 -6.90 15.38 -11.22
N VAL A 91 -7.29 14.31 -10.52
CA VAL A 91 -7.73 13.05 -11.13
C VAL A 91 -9.26 12.91 -11.07
N TYR A 92 -9.87 13.40 -10.00
CA TYR A 92 -11.32 13.38 -9.82
C TYR A 92 -11.87 14.81 -9.72
N VAL A 93 -12.78 15.15 -10.61
CA VAL A 93 -13.40 16.49 -10.71
C VAL A 93 -14.61 16.58 -9.76
N ASP A 94 -14.71 17.69 -9.03
CA ASP A 94 -15.89 18.16 -8.27
C ASP A 94 -16.53 17.19 -7.26
N PHE A 95 -15.78 16.18 -6.80
CA PHE A 95 -16.19 15.33 -5.69
C PHE A 95 -15.14 15.41 -4.59
N GLN A 96 -15.43 16.10 -3.49
CA GLN A 96 -14.54 16.16 -2.34
C GLN A 96 -15.34 15.90 -1.06
N VAL A 97 -14.92 14.87 -0.31
CA VAL A 97 -15.57 14.49 0.95
C VAL A 97 -14.52 14.41 2.04
N GLN A 98 -14.73 15.15 3.13
CA GLN A 98 -13.89 15.03 4.32
C GLN A 98 -14.24 13.74 5.08
N LEU A 99 -13.22 13.01 5.50
CA LEU A 99 -13.39 11.82 6.33
C LEU A 99 -13.65 12.20 7.79
N ASN A 100 -14.75 11.68 8.35
CA ASN A 100 -15.20 12.01 9.71
C ASN A 100 -14.09 11.86 10.75
N PHE A 101 -14.00 12.84 11.66
CA PHE A 101 -13.03 12.91 12.76
C PHE A 101 -11.56 12.96 12.33
N THR A 102 -11.29 13.30 11.06
CA THR A 102 -9.93 13.51 10.52
C THR A 102 -9.89 14.77 9.67
N GLY A 103 -8.70 15.29 9.40
CA GLY A 103 -8.48 16.39 8.45
C GLY A 103 -8.32 15.93 6.99
N ILE A 104 -8.63 14.67 6.67
CA ILE A 104 -8.32 14.08 5.36
C ILE A 104 -9.50 14.28 4.41
N PHE A 105 -9.22 14.80 3.22
CA PHE A 105 -10.18 14.92 2.12
C PHE A 105 -9.96 13.80 1.11
N MET A 106 -11.05 13.15 0.70
CA MET A 106 -11.08 12.18 -0.38
C MET A 106 -11.71 12.81 -1.62
N HIS A 107 -11.05 12.68 -2.76
CA HIS A 107 -11.46 13.27 -4.04
C HIS A 107 -12.25 12.26 -4.91
N GLY A 108 -12.23 10.97 -4.56
CA GLY A 108 -12.96 9.93 -5.29
C GLY A 108 -13.74 8.99 -4.38
N LYS A 109 -14.75 8.31 -4.94
CA LYS A 109 -15.46 7.20 -4.27
C LYS A 109 -14.59 5.93 -4.30
N ILE A 110 -13.57 5.88 -3.44
CA ILE A 110 -12.64 4.75 -3.32
C ILE A 110 -12.87 4.05 -1.98
N PRO A 111 -13.81 3.10 -1.88
CA PRO A 111 -14.23 2.52 -0.60
C PRO A 111 -13.09 1.76 0.12
N THR A 112 -12.19 1.12 -0.63
CA THR A 112 -11.03 0.42 -0.07
C THR A 112 -10.05 1.38 0.63
N LEU A 113 -9.85 2.58 0.06
CA LEU A 113 -9.03 3.61 0.67
C LEU A 113 -9.69 4.17 1.93
N LYS A 114 -11.00 4.46 1.86
CA LYS A 114 -11.78 4.92 3.02
C LYS A 114 -11.66 3.98 4.20
N ILE A 115 -11.82 2.67 3.99
CA ILE A 115 -11.68 1.65 5.04
C ILE A 115 -10.24 1.62 5.60
N SER A 116 -9.23 1.80 4.75
CA SER A 116 -7.82 1.84 5.17
C SER A 116 -7.51 3.04 6.05
N LEU A 117 -7.95 4.22 5.65
CA LEU A 117 -7.74 5.46 6.42
C LEU A 117 -8.51 5.45 7.74
N ILE A 118 -9.77 4.99 7.75
CA ILE A 118 -10.53 4.81 9.00
C ILE A 118 -9.80 3.86 9.94
N GLN A 119 -9.22 2.77 9.42
CA GLN A 119 -8.47 1.81 10.23
C GLN A 119 -7.20 2.41 10.85
N ILE A 120 -6.51 3.28 10.13
CA ILE A 120 -5.33 3.98 10.64
C ILE A 120 -5.73 4.96 11.74
N PHE A 121 -6.75 5.78 11.52
CA PHE A 121 -7.18 6.82 12.46
C PHE A 121 -8.25 6.36 13.48
N ARG A 122 -8.34 5.06 13.77
CA ARG A 122 -9.29 4.54 14.78
C ARG A 122 -9.01 5.11 16.16
N VAL A 123 -10.01 5.05 17.03
CA VAL A 123 -9.89 5.46 18.44
C VAL A 123 -9.43 6.92 18.57
N HIS A 124 -9.95 7.78 17.68
CA HIS A 124 -9.70 9.22 17.67
C HIS A 124 -8.21 9.58 17.56
N LEU A 125 -7.41 8.75 16.87
CA LEU A 125 -5.96 8.96 16.77
C LEU A 125 -5.60 10.36 16.24
N TRP A 126 -6.38 10.90 15.29
CA TRP A 126 -6.17 12.25 14.77
C TRP A 126 -6.24 13.32 15.86
N LEU A 127 -7.26 13.26 16.73
CA LEU A 127 -7.41 14.19 17.84
C LEU A 127 -6.29 14.04 18.86
N LYS A 128 -5.92 12.80 19.20
CA LYS A 128 -4.83 12.52 20.13
C LYS A 128 -3.49 13.05 19.64
N ILE A 129 -3.18 12.89 18.34
CA ILE A 129 -1.96 13.46 17.75
C ILE A 129 -1.99 14.98 17.85
N ARG A 130 -3.12 15.61 17.50
CA ARG A 130 -3.27 17.06 17.59
C ARG A 130 -3.09 17.57 19.02
N GLU A 131 -3.71 16.92 20.00
CA GLU A 131 -3.58 17.28 21.42
C GLU A 131 -2.15 17.08 21.93
N SER A 132 -1.51 15.96 21.58
CA SER A 132 -0.12 15.67 21.95
C SER A 132 0.83 16.75 21.44
N VAL A 133 0.75 17.13 20.16
CA VAL A 133 1.64 18.15 19.58
C VAL A 133 1.45 19.50 20.27
N VAL A 134 0.21 19.89 20.60
CA VAL A 134 -0.06 21.13 21.33
C VAL A 134 0.54 21.09 22.74
N LEU A 135 0.37 19.97 23.46
CA LEU A 135 0.93 19.79 24.80
C LEU A 135 2.46 19.81 24.79
N ASP A 136 3.09 19.11 23.83
CA ASP A 136 4.54 19.07 23.69
C ASP A 136 5.10 20.48 23.41
N LEU A 137 4.41 21.27 22.58
CA LEU A 137 4.79 22.67 22.33
C LEU A 137 4.65 23.54 23.59
N CYS A 138 3.53 23.42 24.33
CA CYS A 138 3.35 24.14 25.59
C CYS A 138 4.46 23.81 26.59
N GLN A 139 4.84 22.53 26.73
CA GLN A 139 5.93 22.12 27.62
C GLN A 139 7.28 22.72 27.24
N VAL A 140 7.59 22.80 25.95
CA VAL A 140 8.84 23.45 25.48
C VAL A 140 8.81 24.94 25.81
N PHE A 141 7.68 25.62 25.61
CA PHE A 141 7.57 27.04 25.94
C PHE A 141 7.63 27.31 27.44
N ASP A 142 7.05 26.43 28.27
CA ASP A 142 7.12 26.54 29.74
C ASP A 142 8.54 26.31 30.29
N GLN A 143 9.43 25.64 29.54
CA GLN A 143 10.83 25.44 29.93
C GLN A 143 11.73 26.64 29.60
N GLU A 144 11.32 27.49 28.66
CA GLU A 144 12.06 28.67 28.21
C GLU A 144 11.61 29.97 28.90
N LEU A 145 10.61 29.88 29.80
CA LEU A 145 10.12 30.95 30.68
C LEU A 145 10.79 30.90 32.06
#